data_AF-A0A4R1W2J2-F1
#
_entry.id   AF-A0A4R1W2J2-F1
#
_cell.length_a   1.000
_cell.length_b   1.000
_cell.length_c   1.000
_cell.angle_alpha   90.00
_cell.angle_beta   90.00
_cell.angle_gamma   90.00
#
_symmetry.space_group_name_H-M   'P 1'
#
loop_
_entity.id
_entity.type
_entity.pdbx_description
1 polymer ?
#
loop_
_entity_poly.entity_id
_entity_poly.type
_entity_poly.pdbx_seq_one_letter_code
_entity_poly.pdbx_strand_id
1 'polypeptide(L)'
;MTIPGQLITAVDMAVASGIDPKRFRAALRAASLNWHPHNGRWEVVRGSDQHRDMERVMARLCGGSVRLRSTLKTVQGGSLAALRDEHYVLDLCDAVLGLKAVRQHCFEFLTGDPDRRARRKPLPVDGFYPALGLVVEYHERQHRERVGFFDDKPTVSGIPRGEQRRRYDERRADLLPRHGYSLVVFEVAEFAHDRAKRLLRTPEDQEVISRRLSSFIG
;
A
#
# COMPACT_ATOMS: atom_id res chain seq x y z
N MET A 1 -2.92 -3.36 -35.82
CA MET A 1 -1.95 -2.64 -36.67
C MET A 1 -1.03 -1.87 -35.75
N THR A 2 0.26 -2.19 -35.73
CA THR A 2 1.21 -1.70 -34.74
C THR A 2 2.07 -0.61 -35.38
N ILE A 3 1.97 0.63 -34.89
CA ILE A 3 2.67 1.79 -35.46
C ILE A 3 4.15 1.73 -35.03
N PRO A 4 5.12 1.64 -35.96
CA PRO A 4 6.54 1.73 -35.63
C PRO A 4 6.88 3.12 -35.09
N GLY A 5 7.78 3.21 -34.10
CA GLY A 5 8.27 4.50 -33.56
C GLY A 5 7.60 4.98 -32.28
N GLN A 6 6.59 4.28 -31.76
CA GLN A 6 5.99 4.60 -30.45
C GLN A 6 6.83 4.02 -29.30
N LEU A 7 6.98 4.77 -28.21
CA LEU A 7 7.56 4.28 -26.97
C LEU A 7 6.67 3.19 -26.35
N ILE A 8 7.29 2.11 -25.88
CA ILE A 8 6.62 1.02 -25.17
C ILE A 8 7.37 0.74 -23.87
N THR A 9 6.62 0.58 -22.78
CA THR A 9 7.20 0.25 -21.48
C THR A 9 7.16 -1.25 -21.19
N ALA A 10 8.01 -1.70 -20.27
CA ALA A 10 7.93 -3.07 -19.76
C ALA A 10 6.55 -3.39 -19.13
N VAL A 11 5.83 -2.40 -18.60
CA VAL A 11 4.48 -2.62 -18.06
C VAL A 11 3.52 -2.96 -19.18
N ASP A 12 3.55 -2.17 -20.24
CA ASP A 12 2.65 -2.35 -21.38
C ASP A 12 2.88 -3.71 -22.04
N MET A 13 4.14 -4.13 -22.17
CA MET A 13 4.48 -5.48 -22.66
C MET A 13 3.96 -6.57 -21.71
N ALA A 14 4.16 -6.43 -20.40
CA ALA A 14 3.73 -7.44 -19.43
C ALA A 14 2.19 -7.59 -19.42
N VAL A 15 1.47 -6.47 -19.42
CA VAL A 15 0.00 -6.44 -19.48
C VAL A 15 -0.50 -7.07 -20.78
N ALA A 16 0.10 -6.71 -21.93
CA ALA A 16 -0.27 -7.27 -23.22
C ALA A 16 -0.03 -8.79 -23.32
N SER A 17 0.92 -9.33 -22.56
CA SER A 17 1.22 -10.77 -22.50
C SER A 17 0.60 -11.49 -21.30
N GLY A 18 -0.24 -10.82 -20.51
CA GLY A 18 -0.90 -11.43 -19.34
C GLY A 18 0.06 -11.84 -18.21
N ILE A 19 1.24 -11.22 -18.13
CA ILE A 19 2.27 -11.51 -17.13
C ILE A 19 2.23 -10.41 -16.06
N ASP A 20 2.50 -10.78 -14.80
CA ASP A 20 2.72 -9.81 -13.73
C ASP A 20 3.88 -8.82 -14.07
N PRO A 21 3.65 -7.50 -14.05
CA PRO A 21 4.67 -6.50 -14.41
C PRO A 21 5.90 -6.48 -13.48
N LYS A 22 5.78 -6.92 -12.22
CA LYS A 22 6.93 -6.99 -11.31
C LYS A 22 7.82 -8.18 -11.70
N ARG A 23 7.22 -9.32 -12.01
CA ARG A 23 7.91 -10.54 -12.47
C ARG A 23 8.67 -10.29 -13.77
N PHE A 24 8.07 -9.59 -14.73
CA PHE A 24 8.77 -9.24 -15.97
C PHE A 24 9.94 -8.27 -15.73
N ARG A 25 9.77 -7.22 -14.92
CA ARG A 25 10.87 -6.31 -14.55
C ARG A 25 12.00 -7.00 -13.78
N ALA A 26 11.69 -7.97 -12.93
CA ALA A 26 12.70 -8.76 -12.24
C ALA A 26 13.54 -9.58 -13.25
N ALA A 27 12.88 -10.22 -14.23
CA ALA A 27 13.56 -10.95 -15.30
C ALA A 27 14.44 -10.04 -16.18
N LEU A 28 13.96 -8.82 -16.50
CA LEU A 28 14.75 -7.83 -17.25
C LEU A 28 16.00 -7.39 -16.48
N ARG A 29 15.91 -7.19 -15.16
CA ARG A 29 17.08 -6.89 -14.32
C ARG A 29 18.07 -8.05 -14.28
N ALA A 30 17.57 -9.28 -14.14
CA ALA A 30 18.41 -10.48 -14.13
C ALA A 30 19.14 -10.69 -15.47
N ALA A 31 18.52 -10.28 -16.58
CA ALA A 31 19.11 -10.36 -17.92
C ALA A 31 20.29 -9.39 -18.15
N SER A 32 20.53 -8.43 -17.24
CA SER A 32 21.69 -7.51 -17.25
C SER A 32 21.95 -6.87 -18.62
N LEU A 33 20.91 -6.29 -19.22
CA LEU A 33 20.99 -5.66 -20.54
C LEU A 33 21.89 -4.41 -20.49
N ASN A 34 22.96 -4.40 -21.29
CA ASN A 34 24.02 -3.39 -21.27
C ASN A 34 23.58 -1.96 -21.64
N TRP A 35 22.46 -1.83 -22.35
CA TRP A 35 21.89 -0.54 -22.75
C TRP A 35 20.97 0.07 -21.68
N HIS A 36 20.59 -0.69 -20.65
CA HIS A 36 19.70 -0.21 -19.60
C HIS A 36 20.51 0.43 -18.46
N PRO A 37 20.36 1.73 -18.17
CA PRO A 37 21.09 2.37 -17.09
C PRO A 37 20.53 1.93 -15.73
N HIS A 38 21.40 1.91 -14.71
CA HIS A 38 21.00 1.60 -13.34
C HIS A 38 19.87 2.54 -12.89
N ASN A 39 18.75 1.98 -12.42
CA ASN A 39 17.50 2.69 -12.08
C ASN A 39 16.77 3.41 -13.24
N GLY A 40 17.14 3.13 -14.49
CA GLY A 40 16.47 3.65 -15.67
C GLY A 40 15.03 3.17 -15.81
N ARG A 41 14.20 3.95 -16.53
CA ARG A 41 12.88 3.48 -16.95
C ARG A 41 13.03 2.37 -17.98
N TRP A 42 12.24 1.31 -17.84
CA TRP A 42 12.14 0.24 -18.83
C TRP A 42 11.23 0.68 -19.97
N GLU A 43 11.72 1.61 -20.78
CA GLU A 43 11.01 2.29 -21.85
C GLU A 43 11.90 2.31 -23.08
N VAL A 44 11.40 1.78 -24.19
CA VAL A 44 12.15 1.60 -25.43
C VAL A 44 11.27 1.94 -26.63
N VAL A 45 11.88 2.28 -27.76
CA VAL A 45 11.13 2.49 -29.00
C VAL A 45 10.69 1.13 -29.54
N ARG A 46 9.40 0.97 -29.81
CA ARG A 46 8.84 -0.27 -30.35
C ARG A 46 9.49 -0.58 -31.72
N GLY A 47 10.02 -1.79 -31.84
CA GLY A 47 10.74 -2.26 -33.03
C GLY A 47 12.25 -2.00 -33.02
N SER A 48 12.79 -1.31 -32.01
CA SER A 48 14.24 -1.18 -31.80
C SER A 48 14.88 -2.51 -31.35
N ASP A 49 16.22 -2.59 -31.43
CA ASP A 49 16.96 -3.73 -30.88
C ASP A 49 16.75 -3.89 -29.36
N GLN A 50 16.59 -2.78 -28.64
CA GLN A 50 16.26 -2.79 -27.21
C GLN A 50 14.88 -3.41 -26.94
N HIS A 51 13.90 -3.14 -27.82
CA HIS A 51 12.59 -3.78 -27.78
C HIS A 51 12.69 -5.29 -28.04
N ARG A 52 13.49 -5.71 -29.03
CA ARG A 52 13.73 -7.13 -29.33
C ARG A 52 14.40 -7.87 -28.17
N ASP A 53 15.28 -7.21 -27.43
CA ASP A 53 15.88 -7.79 -26.22
C ASP A 53 14.84 -7.99 -25.12
N MET A 54 13.94 -7.02 -24.91
CA MET A 54 12.83 -7.16 -23.96
C MET A 54 11.87 -8.29 -24.36
N GLU A 55 11.57 -8.43 -25.66
CA GLU A 55 10.77 -9.53 -26.20
C GLU A 55 11.45 -10.90 -25.99
N ARG A 56 12.79 -10.98 -26.14
CA ARG A 56 13.54 -12.22 -25.88
C ARG A 56 13.50 -12.64 -24.42
N VAL A 57 13.61 -11.69 -23.49
CA VAL A 57 13.45 -11.98 -22.04
C VAL A 57 12.03 -12.46 -21.74
N MET A 58 11.03 -11.82 -22.34
CA MET A 58 9.62 -12.21 -22.19
C MET A 58 9.35 -13.62 -22.74
N ALA A 59 9.87 -13.95 -23.92
CA ALA A 59 9.73 -15.26 -24.52
C ALA A 59 10.35 -16.37 -23.64
N ARG A 60 11.51 -16.12 -23.04
CA ARG A 60 12.14 -17.04 -22.07
C ARG A 60 11.28 -17.21 -20.81
N LEU A 61 10.66 -16.13 -20.33
CA LEU A 61 9.78 -16.14 -19.17
C LEU A 61 8.49 -16.96 -19.43
N CYS A 62 7.97 -16.92 -20.65
CA CYS A 62 6.80 -17.69 -21.08
C CYS A 62 7.11 -19.14 -21.44
N GLY A 63 8.29 -19.42 -22.00
CA GLY A 63 8.68 -20.75 -22.50
C GLY A 63 9.07 -21.77 -21.43
N GLY A 64 9.28 -21.34 -20.17
CA GLY A 64 9.71 -22.21 -19.07
C GLY A 64 8.58 -22.88 -18.26
N SER A 65 7.32 -22.76 -18.67
CA SER A 65 6.17 -23.25 -17.89
C SER A 65 5.33 -24.26 -18.67
N VAL A 66 5.78 -25.52 -18.67
CA VAL A 66 4.92 -26.68 -18.94
C VAL A 66 4.51 -27.30 -17.61
N ARG A 67 3.19 -27.45 -17.42
CA ARG A 67 2.37 -27.96 -16.28
C ARG A 67 1.88 -26.89 -15.30
N LEU A 68 0.60 -26.75 -14.98
CA LEU A 68 -0.66 -27.38 -15.42
C LEU A 68 -1.78 -26.40 -14.99
N ARG A 69 -2.74 -26.09 -15.86
CA ARG A 69 -4.01 -25.46 -15.46
C ARG A 69 -4.90 -26.54 -14.83
N SER A 70 -5.49 -26.26 -13.67
CA SER A 70 -6.76 -26.86 -13.28
C SER A 70 -7.81 -25.76 -13.23
N THR A 71 -8.79 -25.90 -14.12
CA THR A 71 -9.98 -25.08 -14.23
C THR A 71 -11.00 -25.56 -13.20
N LEU A 72 -11.25 -24.76 -12.17
CA LEU A 72 -12.56 -24.69 -11.54
C LEU A 72 -12.98 -23.22 -11.51
N LYS A 73 -14.06 -22.94 -12.26
CA LYS A 73 -14.84 -21.72 -12.12
C LYS A 73 -15.39 -21.69 -10.69
N THR A 74 -14.80 -20.85 -9.86
CA THR A 74 -15.45 -20.35 -8.66
C THR A 74 -15.50 -18.84 -8.80
N VAL A 75 -16.68 -18.28 -8.58
CA VAL A 75 -16.95 -16.85 -8.58
C VAL A 75 -15.96 -16.18 -7.62
N GLN A 76 -14.94 -15.50 -8.15
CA GLN A 76 -13.97 -14.71 -7.39
C GLN A 76 -14.16 -13.26 -7.85
N GLY A 77 -14.61 -12.34 -6.99
CA GLY A 77 -13.92 -12.02 -5.75
C GLY A 77 -12.66 -11.26 -6.16
N GLY A 78 -12.77 -9.94 -6.28
CA GLY A 78 -11.76 -9.09 -6.91
C GLY A 78 -10.36 -9.39 -6.42
N SER A 79 -9.43 -9.58 -7.37
CA SER A 79 -7.98 -9.47 -7.24
C SER A 79 -7.46 -9.24 -5.80
N LEU A 80 -7.11 -10.32 -5.11
CA LEU A 80 -6.35 -10.29 -3.83
C LEU A 80 -4.87 -9.89 -4.04
N ALA A 81 -4.54 -9.21 -5.13
CA ALA A 81 -3.22 -8.65 -5.38
C ALA A 81 -3.12 -7.27 -4.71
N ALA A 82 -2.34 -7.22 -3.61
CA ALA A 82 -1.84 -5.99 -2.98
C ALA A 82 -2.85 -5.03 -2.33
N LEU A 83 -3.90 -5.55 -1.66
CA LEU A 83 -4.53 -4.75 -0.59
C LEU A 83 -3.45 -4.37 0.43
N ARG A 84 -3.31 -3.08 0.76
CA ARG A 84 -2.43 -2.61 1.84
C ARG A 84 -2.96 -3.17 3.16
N ASP A 85 -2.06 -3.45 4.11
CA ASP A 85 -2.46 -4.06 5.39
C ASP A 85 -3.44 -3.17 6.17
N GLU A 86 -3.30 -1.84 6.05
CA GLU A 86 -4.28 -0.84 6.48
C GLU A 86 -5.70 -1.16 5.98
N HIS A 87 -5.86 -1.36 4.67
CA HIS A 87 -7.18 -1.63 4.09
C HIS A 87 -7.75 -2.96 4.59
N TYR A 88 -6.91 -3.99 4.73
CA TYR A 88 -7.34 -5.30 5.23
C TYR A 88 -7.87 -5.19 6.67
N VAL A 89 -7.13 -4.54 7.57
CA VAL A 89 -7.53 -4.35 8.96
C VAL A 89 -8.82 -3.53 9.05
N LEU A 90 -8.93 -2.47 8.25
CA LEU A 90 -10.13 -1.64 8.21
C LEU A 90 -11.36 -2.38 7.64
N ASP A 91 -11.18 -3.27 6.67
CA ASP A 91 -12.27 -4.10 6.13
C ASP A 91 -12.74 -5.14 7.16
N LEU A 92 -11.83 -5.68 7.98
CA LEU A 92 -12.21 -6.54 9.11
C LEU A 92 -12.94 -5.74 10.21
N CYS A 93 -12.51 -4.51 10.50
CA CYS A 93 -13.23 -3.63 11.43
C CYS A 93 -14.66 -3.38 10.94
N ASP A 94 -14.85 -3.13 9.64
CA ASP A 94 -16.19 -2.97 9.07
C ASP A 94 -17.06 -4.22 9.27
N ALA A 95 -16.49 -5.40 9.05
CA ALA A 95 -17.19 -6.66 9.19
C ALA A 95 -17.59 -6.94 10.65
N VAL A 96 -16.69 -6.67 11.60
CA VAL A 96 -16.92 -6.85 13.04
C VAL A 96 -17.96 -5.86 13.57
N LEU A 97 -17.90 -4.61 13.14
CA LEU A 97 -18.83 -3.56 13.59
C LEU A 97 -20.17 -3.58 12.83
N GLY A 98 -20.27 -4.29 11.71
CA GLY A 98 -21.43 -4.26 10.83
C GLY A 98 -21.67 -2.90 10.15
N LEU A 99 -20.65 -2.02 10.13
CA LEU A 99 -20.72 -0.66 9.61
C LEU A 99 -19.59 -0.41 8.60
N LYS A 100 -19.77 0.56 7.69
CA LYS A 100 -18.70 0.99 6.78
C LYS A 100 -18.08 2.29 7.25
N ALA A 101 -16.76 2.28 7.44
CA ALA A 101 -16.03 3.50 7.76
C ALA A 101 -15.89 4.43 6.55
N VAL A 102 -15.84 5.73 6.83
CA VAL A 102 -15.33 6.75 5.90
C VAL A 102 -13.81 6.67 5.93
N ARG A 103 -13.21 6.21 4.82
CA ARG A 103 -11.75 6.10 4.68
C ARG A 103 -11.10 7.48 4.50
N GLN A 104 -9.91 7.68 5.05
CA GLN A 104 -9.11 8.91 4.89
C GLN A 104 -9.87 10.20 5.25
N HIS A 105 -10.76 10.13 6.25
CA HIS A 105 -11.57 11.26 6.66
C HIS A 105 -10.70 12.40 7.22
N CYS A 106 -11.05 13.64 6.90
CA CYS A 106 -10.30 14.82 7.32
C CYS A 106 -11.19 15.70 8.20
N PHE A 107 -10.89 15.79 9.49
CA PHE A 107 -11.56 16.71 10.40
C PHE A 107 -10.96 18.12 10.26
N GLU A 108 -11.81 19.16 10.37
CA GLU A 108 -11.36 20.55 10.24
C GLU A 108 -10.36 20.95 11.34
N PHE A 109 -10.54 20.43 12.56
CA PHE A 109 -9.66 20.70 13.70
C PHE A 109 -8.33 19.92 13.63
N LEU A 110 -8.27 18.85 12.84
CA LEU A 110 -7.12 17.94 12.77
C LEU A 110 -6.26 18.27 11.54
N THR A 111 -5.28 19.12 11.75
CA THR A 111 -4.38 19.58 10.67
C THR A 111 -2.94 19.16 10.94
N GLY A 112 -2.11 19.13 9.89
CA GLY A 112 -0.66 18.88 9.96
C GLY A 112 0.16 20.13 10.31
N ASP A 113 1.46 20.05 10.09
CA ASP A 113 2.37 21.17 10.33
C ASP A 113 2.14 22.31 9.33
N PRO A 114 2.38 23.57 9.76
CA PRO A 114 2.34 24.70 8.85
C PRO A 114 3.45 24.59 7.80
N ASP A 115 3.13 24.95 6.56
CA ASP A 115 4.13 25.17 5.52
C ASP A 115 4.89 26.48 5.74
N ARG A 116 5.87 26.76 4.87
CA ARG A 116 6.65 28.02 4.90
C ARG A 116 5.81 29.30 4.76
N ARG A 117 4.53 29.18 4.38
CA ARG A 117 3.57 30.28 4.24
C ARG A 117 2.52 30.25 5.37
N ALA A 118 2.80 29.54 6.46
CA ALA A 118 1.92 29.34 7.62
C ALA A 118 0.59 28.62 7.32
N ARG A 119 0.45 27.97 6.16
CA ARG A 119 -0.77 27.23 5.80
C ARG A 119 -0.69 25.80 6.30
N ARG A 120 -1.81 25.26 6.79
CA ARG A 120 -1.90 23.89 7.29
C ARG A 120 -2.76 23.06 6.35
N LYS A 121 -2.39 21.79 6.18
CA LYS A 121 -3.21 20.81 5.46
C LYS A 121 -3.98 19.95 6.46
N PRO A 122 -5.21 19.50 6.15
CA PRO A 122 -5.89 18.50 6.95
C PRO A 122 -5.05 17.22 7.05
N LEU A 123 -5.09 16.58 8.21
CA LEU A 123 -4.44 15.29 8.45
C LEU A 123 -5.51 14.21 8.39
N PRO A 124 -5.48 13.31 7.38
CA PRO A 124 -6.47 12.25 7.26
C PRO A 124 -6.30 11.22 8.37
N VAL A 125 -7.42 10.63 8.79
CA VAL A 125 -7.46 9.41 9.61
C VAL A 125 -7.77 8.20 8.74
N ASP A 126 -7.26 7.02 9.08
CA ASP A 126 -7.40 5.83 8.23
C ASP A 126 -8.87 5.42 8.03
N GLY A 127 -9.63 5.31 9.13
CA GLY A 127 -11.07 5.02 9.10
C GLY A 127 -11.87 5.75 10.17
N PHE A 128 -13.01 6.31 9.79
CA PHE A 128 -13.95 6.97 10.71
C PHE A 128 -15.35 6.35 10.63
N TYR A 129 -15.92 5.97 11.77
CA TYR A 129 -17.28 5.45 11.92
C TYR A 129 -18.17 6.52 12.59
N PRO A 130 -18.90 7.34 11.82
CA PRO A 130 -19.64 8.47 12.37
C PRO A 130 -20.71 8.07 13.40
N ALA A 131 -21.41 6.96 13.14
CA ALA A 131 -22.46 6.45 14.01
C ALA A 131 -21.97 6.04 15.41
N LEU A 132 -20.67 5.74 15.54
CA LEU A 132 -20.04 5.31 16.79
C LEU A 132 -19.16 6.40 17.41
N GLY A 133 -18.96 7.53 16.73
CA GLY A 133 -17.95 8.52 17.13
C GLY A 133 -16.54 7.92 17.23
N LEU A 134 -16.24 6.91 16.39
CA LEU A 134 -15.02 6.11 16.49
C LEU A 134 -14.09 6.35 15.31
N VAL A 135 -12.82 6.60 15.59
CA VAL A 135 -11.72 6.60 14.62
C VAL A 135 -10.84 5.36 14.85
N VAL A 136 -10.49 4.70 13.74
CA VAL A 136 -9.57 3.57 13.70
C VAL A 136 -8.35 3.95 12.87
N GLU A 137 -7.15 3.69 13.40
CA GLU A 137 -5.85 3.86 12.73
C GLU A 137 -5.10 2.52 12.70
N TYR A 138 -4.31 2.27 11.65
CA TYR A 138 -3.43 1.10 11.56
C TYR A 138 -1.96 1.53 11.45
N HIS A 139 -1.18 1.19 12.47
CA HIS A 139 0.24 1.50 12.54
C HIS A 139 1.08 0.33 11.99
N GLU A 140 1.60 0.52 10.78
CA GLU A 140 2.65 -0.32 10.22
C GLU A 140 3.99 -0.12 10.96
N ARG A 141 4.97 -1.01 10.72
CA ARG A 141 6.31 -0.99 11.34
C ARG A 141 6.97 0.39 11.41
N GLN A 142 6.75 1.22 10.38
CA GLN A 142 7.39 2.53 10.24
C GLN A 142 6.93 3.58 11.27
N HIS A 143 5.89 3.28 12.06
CA HIS A 143 5.45 4.13 13.17
C HIS A 143 6.25 3.91 14.45
N ARG A 144 6.94 2.76 14.59
CA ARG A 144 7.76 2.43 15.77
C ARG A 144 9.25 2.25 15.49
N GLU A 145 9.59 1.72 14.32
CA GLU A 145 10.97 1.43 13.97
C GLU A 145 11.51 2.48 13.00
N ARG A 146 12.70 3.04 13.32
CA ARG A 146 13.37 3.98 12.42
C ARG A 146 13.74 3.28 11.11
N VAL A 147 13.24 3.80 10.00
CA VAL A 147 13.58 3.38 8.63
C VAL A 147 14.47 4.46 8.02
N GLY A 148 15.78 4.36 8.27
CA GLY A 148 16.76 5.44 8.02
C GLY A 148 16.59 6.23 6.70
N PHE A 149 16.57 5.55 5.54
CA PHE A 149 16.49 6.23 4.25
C PHE A 149 15.20 7.06 4.03
N PHE A 150 14.09 6.70 4.67
CA PHE A 150 12.81 7.41 4.51
C PHE A 150 12.56 8.41 5.63
N ASP A 151 13.01 8.10 6.86
CA ASP A 151 12.75 8.92 8.03
C ASP A 151 13.58 10.19 8.07
N ASP A 152 14.79 10.16 7.49
CA ASP A 152 15.71 11.31 7.47
C ASP A 152 15.37 12.32 6.34
N LYS A 153 14.36 12.04 5.51
CA LYS A 153 13.94 12.96 4.45
C LYS A 153 13.30 14.20 5.06
N PRO A 154 13.76 15.41 4.71
CA PRO A 154 13.14 16.64 5.20
C PRO A 154 11.72 16.77 4.68
N THR A 155 10.81 17.19 5.55
CA THR A 155 9.41 17.46 5.21
C THR A 155 9.20 18.94 4.91
N VAL A 156 7.99 19.33 4.52
CA VAL A 156 7.63 20.72 4.19
C VAL A 156 7.89 21.68 5.36
N SER A 157 7.80 21.21 6.60
CA SER A 157 8.09 21.96 7.82
C SER A 157 9.56 21.92 8.25
N GLY A 158 10.44 21.25 7.49
CA GLY A 158 11.88 21.17 7.78
C GLY A 158 12.27 20.10 8.80
N ILE A 159 11.30 19.39 9.39
CA ILE A 159 11.57 18.26 10.29
C ILE A 159 11.74 16.94 9.51
N PRO A 160 12.46 15.94 10.03
CA PRO A 160 12.53 14.60 9.45
C PRO A 160 11.16 13.94 9.34
N ARG A 161 10.94 13.13 8.31
CA ARG A 161 9.67 12.42 8.07
C ARG A 161 9.27 11.48 9.20
N GLY A 162 10.24 10.84 9.86
CA GLY A 162 9.97 10.00 11.04
C GLY A 162 9.40 10.81 12.21
N GLU A 163 9.99 11.97 12.49
CA GLU A 163 9.52 12.88 13.53
C GLU A 163 8.13 13.45 13.19
N GLN A 164 7.89 13.77 11.91
CA GLN A 164 6.58 14.24 11.46
C GLN A 164 5.48 13.20 11.72
N ARG A 165 5.74 11.92 11.43
CA ARG A 165 4.76 10.84 11.70
C ARG A 165 4.43 10.77 13.18
N ARG A 166 5.44 10.72 14.04
CA ARG A 166 5.26 10.70 15.49
C ARG A 166 4.43 11.89 15.99
N ARG A 167 4.74 13.12 15.54
CA ARG A 167 3.98 14.32 15.91
C ARG A 167 2.51 14.25 15.45
N TYR A 168 2.25 13.62 14.31
CA TYR A 168 0.90 13.48 13.78
C TYR A 168 0.10 12.43 14.54
N ASP A 169 0.73 11.32 14.91
CA ASP A 169 0.11 10.28 15.74
C ASP A 169 -0.22 10.84 17.14
N GLU A 170 0.70 11.57 17.76
CA GLU A 170 0.47 12.29 19.02
C GLU A 170 -0.68 13.30 18.90
N ARG A 171 -0.76 14.04 17.78
CA ARG A 171 -1.84 15.01 17.53
C ARG A 171 -3.21 14.35 17.38
N ARG A 172 -3.29 13.18 16.74
CA ARG A 172 -4.54 12.40 16.66
C ARG A 172 -4.96 11.92 18.03
N ALA A 173 -4.03 11.35 18.80
CA ALA A 173 -4.28 10.85 20.15
C ALA A 173 -4.74 11.95 21.12
N ASP A 174 -4.26 13.18 20.95
CA ASP A 174 -4.65 14.31 21.78
C ASP A 174 -5.97 14.98 21.33
N LEU A 175 -6.12 15.27 20.03
CA LEU A 175 -7.24 16.07 19.55
C LEU A 175 -8.53 15.27 19.40
N LEU A 176 -8.49 14.01 18.93
CA LEU A 176 -9.71 13.24 18.71
C LEU A 176 -10.55 13.09 20.00
N PRO A 177 -9.97 12.70 21.16
CA PRO A 177 -10.73 12.59 22.41
C PRO A 177 -11.25 13.94 22.91
N ARG A 178 -10.47 15.02 22.76
CA ARG A 178 -10.91 16.39 23.14
C ARG A 178 -12.13 16.86 22.36
N HIS A 179 -12.32 16.34 21.15
CA HIS A 179 -13.46 16.62 20.30
C HIS A 179 -14.57 15.56 20.39
N GLY A 180 -14.51 14.65 21.37
CA GLY A 180 -15.55 13.66 21.64
C GLY A 180 -15.48 12.39 20.77
N TYR A 181 -14.36 12.16 20.08
CA TYR A 181 -14.15 10.95 19.29
C TYR A 181 -13.26 9.95 20.02
N SER A 182 -13.66 8.68 20.00
CA SER A 182 -12.82 7.59 20.46
C SER A 182 -11.77 7.25 19.40
N LEU A 183 -10.54 6.97 19.82
CA LEU A 183 -9.46 6.52 18.95
C LEU A 183 -9.03 5.09 19.33
N VAL A 184 -9.08 4.17 18.36
CA VAL A 184 -8.49 2.84 18.47
C VAL A 184 -7.38 2.70 17.45
N VAL A 185 -6.16 2.44 17.93
CA VAL A 185 -4.99 2.19 17.09
C VAL A 185 -4.70 0.69 17.09
N PHE A 186 -4.56 0.11 15.91
CA PHE A 186 -4.11 -1.25 15.69
C PHE A 186 -2.65 -1.25 15.26
N GLU A 187 -1.81 -1.96 15.99
CA GLU A 187 -0.38 -2.10 15.70
C GLU A 187 -0.13 -3.40 14.94
N VAL A 188 0.78 -3.40 13.96
CA VAL A 188 1.17 -4.61 13.21
C VAL A 188 1.58 -5.78 14.14
N ALA A 189 2.11 -5.47 15.33
CA ALA A 189 2.52 -6.46 16.32
C ALA A 189 1.35 -7.24 16.95
N GLU A 190 0.12 -6.73 16.86
CA GLU A 190 -1.09 -7.39 17.36
C GLU A 190 -1.57 -8.52 16.43
N PHE A 191 -1.05 -8.58 15.20
CA PHE A 191 -1.47 -9.52 14.17
C PHE A 191 -0.33 -10.47 13.77
N ALA A 192 -0.69 -11.61 13.19
CA ALA A 192 0.29 -12.51 12.61
C ALA A 192 0.95 -11.87 11.39
N HIS A 193 2.28 -11.77 11.38
CA HIS A 193 3.03 -11.11 10.31
C HIS A 193 4.34 -11.82 9.96
N ASP A 194 4.80 -11.64 8.72
CA ASP A 194 6.08 -12.16 8.26
C ASP A 194 7.28 -11.36 8.81
N ARG A 195 8.50 -11.80 8.49
CA ARG A 195 9.73 -11.08 8.91
C ARG A 195 9.84 -9.65 8.34
N ALA A 196 9.11 -9.34 7.27
CA ALA A 196 9.03 -8.02 6.68
C ALA A 196 7.93 -7.14 7.30
N LYS A 197 7.23 -7.65 8.33
CA LYS A 197 6.06 -7.01 8.98
C LYS A 197 4.89 -6.81 8.03
N ARG A 198 4.65 -7.76 7.13
CA ARG A 198 3.42 -7.84 6.35
C ARG A 198 2.47 -8.84 6.99
N LEU A 199 1.19 -8.51 7.05
CA LEU A 199 0.19 -9.38 7.64
C LEU A 199 0.06 -10.70 6.88
N LEU A 200 -0.01 -11.79 7.64
CA LEU A 200 -0.27 -13.14 7.13
C LEU A 200 -1.76 -13.36 6.82
N ARG A 201 -2.63 -12.49 7.35
CA ARG A 201 -4.08 -12.45 7.09
C ARG A 201 -4.76 -13.75 7.48
N THR A 202 -4.79 -14.01 8.77
CA THR A 202 -5.30 -15.26 9.32
C THR A 202 -6.68 -15.05 9.94
N PRO A 203 -7.52 -16.08 10.08
CA PRO A 203 -8.83 -15.94 10.69
C PRO A 203 -8.82 -15.33 12.11
N GLU A 204 -7.73 -15.54 12.85
CA GLU A 204 -7.51 -15.02 14.20
C GLU A 204 -7.44 -13.48 14.23
N ASP A 205 -7.13 -12.83 13.10
CA ASP A 205 -7.09 -11.36 13.00
C ASP A 205 -8.47 -10.75 13.31
N GLN A 206 -9.57 -11.45 12.98
CA GLN A 206 -10.92 -11.01 13.33
C GLN A 206 -11.16 -11.05 14.84
N GLU A 207 -10.58 -12.01 15.57
CA GLU A 207 -10.70 -12.09 17.03
C GLU A 207 -9.95 -10.96 17.72
N VAL A 208 -8.76 -10.59 17.20
CA VAL A 208 -8.00 -9.43 17.66
C VAL A 208 -8.84 -8.17 17.56
N ILE A 209 -9.47 -7.94 16.40
CA ILE A 209 -10.31 -6.79 16.15
C ILE A 209 -11.55 -6.80 17.05
N SER A 210 -12.24 -7.94 17.13
CA SER A 210 -13.44 -8.09 17.98
C SER A 210 -13.14 -7.77 19.45
N ARG A 211 -11.99 -8.24 19.96
CA ARG A 211 -11.55 -7.95 21.33
C ARG A 211 -11.29 -6.46 21.54
N ARG A 212 -10.55 -5.82 20.62
CA ARG A 212 -10.17 -4.41 20.70
C ARG A 212 -11.36 -3.46 20.55
N LEU A 213 -12.37 -3.86 19.77
CA LEU A 213 -13.57 -3.07 19.51
C LEU A 213 -14.77 -3.49 20.36
N SER A 214 -14.58 -4.34 21.37
CA SER A 214 -15.67 -4.90 22.18
C SER A 214 -16.60 -3.86 22.81
N SER A 215 -16.10 -2.67 23.18
CA SER A 215 -16.93 -1.58 23.71
C SER A 215 -17.83 -0.89 22.68
N PHE A 216 -17.67 -1.20 21.40
CA PHE A 216 -18.42 -0.64 20.28
C PHE A 216 -19.30 -1.67 19.58
N ILE A 217 -19.25 -2.93 20.03
CA ILE A 217 -20.09 -4.02 19.56
C ILE A 217 -21.30 -4.10 20.52
N GLY A 218 -22.50 -4.00 19.97
CA GLY A 218 -23.77 -4.10 20.72
C GLY A 218 -24.15 -5.53 21.06
#